data_AF-A0A517YXW3-F1
#
_entry.id   AF-A0A517YXW3-F1
#
_cell.length_a   1.000
_cell.length_b   1.000
_cell.length_c   1.000
_cell.angle_alpha   90.00
_cell.angle_beta   90.00
_cell.angle_gamma   90.00
#
_symmetry.space_group_name_H-M   'P 1'
#
loop_
_entity.id
_entity.type
_entity.pdbx_description
1 polymer ?
#
loop_
_entity_poly.entity_id
_entity_poly.type
_entity_poly.pdbx_seq_one_letter_code
_entity_poly.pdbx_strand_id
1 'polypeptide(L)'
;MPLLQPIKALTYSIGSGEDISDLIAPPYDVLDEGPKQQLLSQSPNNIVAVDLPVTPPKTVGPDEKYNDAANLFKQWIDAGILKQSPKPAIYLYEQQYTAQGKSHARRGMFAALKLEEFNQSNGIFRHEMTIQGGLDDRYKLMNATQSQLSPIFGVYSDSQKQVADQLESIYTTNPSFTGTTENDNVLHRVWIVDDESLIDSLQSFFKTAPVYIADGHHRYTTALNYHKNNPNNPDASTCLFVLVAAEDPGMIVLPTHRVITGMTDFSIEKFLTIAAKRSDIIVHATKHSPDELAELENTLPGAGNHAMALYDPQTKTTYTISTTSPDPLANITPDKPEVWRTLDVAILQHLLVEEILKPNFATNPDDVGYKYTADINDFRNLTEQTDDNDQPRLGIIVQYTPLQSVMGVSLADEVMPAKSTYFFPKLATGLVINPLTPLD
;
A
#
# COMPACT_ATOMS: atom_id res chain seq x y z
N MET A 1 -19.91 -7.49 8.44
CA MET A 1 -19.15 -8.16 9.52
C MET A 1 -18.11 -9.06 8.86
N PRO A 2 -16.82 -8.74 9.02
CA PRO A 2 -15.73 -9.51 8.46
C PRO A 2 -15.62 -10.83 9.20
N LEU A 3 -16.30 -11.85 8.70
CA LEU A 3 -16.15 -13.20 9.25
C LEU A 3 -14.80 -13.76 8.80
N LEU A 4 -13.87 -13.85 9.74
CA LEU A 4 -12.57 -14.50 9.53
C LEU A 4 -12.76 -16.01 9.32
N GLN A 5 -12.03 -16.57 8.36
CA GLN A 5 -12.04 -17.99 8.04
C GLN A 5 -10.61 -18.51 7.80
N PRO A 6 -10.28 -19.70 8.32
CA PRO A 6 -9.05 -20.39 7.97
C PRO A 6 -9.09 -20.84 6.49
N ILE A 7 -7.91 -21.01 5.88
CA ILE A 7 -7.77 -21.25 4.45
C ILE A 7 -7.14 -22.63 4.21
N LYS A 8 -7.67 -23.40 3.25
CA LYS A 8 -6.94 -24.53 2.64
C LYS A 8 -5.99 -24.00 1.58
N ALA A 9 -4.93 -23.32 2.02
CA ALA A 9 -4.12 -22.53 1.12
C ALA A 9 -3.20 -23.40 0.25
N LEU A 10 -2.83 -22.87 -0.90
CA LEU A 10 -1.68 -23.31 -1.68
C LEU A 10 -0.43 -22.62 -1.14
N THR A 11 0.62 -23.40 -0.86
CA THR A 11 1.97 -22.92 -0.53
C THR A 11 3.00 -23.69 -1.35
N TYR A 12 4.21 -23.16 -1.48
CA TYR A 12 5.31 -23.92 -2.07
C TYR A 12 5.55 -25.23 -1.29
N SER A 13 5.79 -26.32 -2.03
CA SER A 13 6.06 -27.65 -1.48
C SER A 13 7.50 -27.71 -0.96
N ILE A 14 7.71 -27.15 0.21
CA ILE A 14 9.01 -27.08 0.86
C ILE A 14 8.98 -27.80 2.22
N GLY A 15 10.14 -28.25 2.67
CA GLY A 15 10.34 -28.77 4.02
C GLY A 15 10.15 -27.70 5.10
N SER A 16 9.90 -28.13 6.34
CA SER A 16 9.77 -27.22 7.47
C SER A 16 11.08 -26.45 7.70
N GLY A 17 10.99 -25.13 7.81
CA GLY A 17 12.13 -24.23 8.03
C GLY A 17 12.93 -23.90 6.77
N GLU A 18 12.43 -24.25 5.57
CA GLU A 18 13.10 -23.91 4.31
C GLU A 18 12.93 -22.44 3.92
N ASP A 19 13.87 -21.99 3.09
CA ASP A 19 13.94 -20.64 2.53
C ASP A 19 13.31 -20.61 1.13
N ILE A 20 12.35 -19.71 0.92
CA ILE A 20 11.62 -19.51 -0.34
C ILE A 20 11.90 -18.16 -1.00
N SER A 21 13.01 -17.50 -0.64
CA SER A 21 13.40 -16.18 -1.18
C SER A 21 13.27 -16.11 -2.71
N ASP A 22 13.79 -17.11 -3.43
CA ASP A 22 13.76 -17.14 -4.90
C ASP A 22 12.35 -17.38 -5.49
N LEU A 23 11.38 -17.78 -4.66
CA LEU A 23 10.03 -18.16 -5.10
C LEU A 23 8.98 -17.08 -4.85
N ILE A 24 9.27 -16.13 -3.97
CA ILE A 24 8.36 -15.04 -3.61
C ILE A 24 8.72 -13.73 -4.33
N ALA A 25 7.79 -12.79 -4.34
CA ALA A 25 7.99 -11.49 -4.95
C ALA A 25 7.42 -10.37 -4.08
N PRO A 26 7.92 -9.12 -4.22
CA PRO A 26 7.16 -7.94 -3.84
C PRO A 26 5.77 -7.92 -4.53
N PRO A 27 4.82 -7.08 -4.08
CA PRO A 27 3.54 -6.96 -4.76
C PRO A 27 3.69 -6.59 -6.24
N TYR A 28 2.81 -7.12 -7.09
CA TYR A 28 2.88 -6.91 -8.54
C TYR A 28 2.90 -5.44 -8.96
N ASP A 29 2.29 -4.54 -8.19
CA ASP A 29 2.10 -3.14 -8.57
C ASP A 29 3.26 -2.22 -8.20
N VAL A 30 4.35 -2.78 -7.68
CA VAL A 30 5.65 -2.11 -7.50
C VAL A 30 6.74 -2.66 -8.43
N LEU A 31 6.39 -3.57 -9.34
CA LEU A 31 7.33 -4.24 -10.25
C LEU A 31 7.08 -3.81 -11.70
N ASP A 32 8.16 -3.38 -12.36
CA ASP A 32 8.22 -3.19 -13.81
C ASP A 32 8.96 -4.36 -14.49
N GLU A 33 9.16 -4.27 -15.81
CA GLU A 33 9.78 -5.33 -16.62
C GLU A 33 11.17 -5.73 -16.12
N GLY A 34 12.05 -4.77 -15.80
CA GLY A 34 13.41 -5.05 -15.33
C GLY A 34 13.46 -5.89 -14.05
N PRO A 35 12.89 -5.40 -12.93
CA PRO A 35 12.80 -6.17 -11.69
C PRO A 35 12.10 -7.52 -11.84
N LYS A 36 11.05 -7.61 -12.67
CA LYS A 36 10.38 -8.88 -12.98
C LYS A 36 11.34 -9.88 -13.63
N GLN A 37 12.10 -9.48 -14.65
CA GLN A 37 13.05 -10.37 -15.33
C GLN A 37 14.19 -10.82 -14.40
N GLN A 38 14.62 -9.96 -13.48
CA GLN A 38 15.61 -10.34 -12.46
C GLN A 38 15.10 -11.48 -11.58
N LEU A 39 13.88 -11.37 -11.04
CA LEU A 39 13.27 -12.43 -10.24
C LEU A 39 13.11 -13.74 -11.02
N LEU A 40 12.68 -13.66 -12.29
CA LEU A 40 12.54 -14.85 -13.15
C LEU A 40 13.89 -15.50 -13.50
N SER A 41 14.98 -14.71 -13.54
CA SER A 41 16.32 -15.25 -13.75
C SER A 41 16.88 -15.98 -12.53
N GLN A 42 16.41 -15.62 -11.33
CA GLN A 42 16.75 -16.33 -10.08
C GLN A 42 16.00 -17.66 -10.00
N SER A 43 14.70 -17.64 -10.29
CA SER A 43 13.91 -18.87 -10.38
C SER A 43 12.76 -18.75 -11.38
N PRO A 44 12.61 -19.72 -12.30
CA PRO A 44 11.44 -19.78 -13.18
C PRO A 44 10.14 -20.06 -12.41
N ASN A 45 10.23 -20.51 -11.15
CA ASN A 45 9.09 -20.79 -10.27
C ASN A 45 8.75 -19.62 -9.34
N ASN A 46 9.37 -18.45 -9.54
CA ASN A 46 9.01 -17.25 -8.79
C ASN A 46 7.57 -16.84 -9.10
N ILE A 47 6.77 -16.56 -8.07
CA ILE A 47 5.35 -16.25 -8.19
C ILE A 47 5.04 -15.08 -9.13
N VAL A 48 6.01 -14.18 -9.38
CA VAL A 48 5.88 -13.08 -10.35
C VAL A 48 5.57 -13.58 -11.77
N ALA A 49 5.96 -14.81 -12.10
CA ALA A 49 5.63 -15.46 -13.38
C ALA A 49 4.12 -15.61 -13.60
N VAL A 50 3.36 -15.72 -12.50
CA VAL A 50 1.91 -15.90 -12.50
C VAL A 50 1.18 -14.61 -12.07
N ASP A 51 1.63 -13.93 -11.01
CA ASP A 51 0.92 -12.77 -10.44
C ASP A 51 1.04 -11.49 -11.31
N LEU A 52 2.06 -11.41 -12.17
CA LEU A 52 2.29 -10.28 -13.08
C LEU A 52 2.43 -10.75 -14.54
N PRO A 53 1.35 -11.22 -15.19
CA PRO A 53 1.43 -11.72 -16.57
C PRO A 53 1.66 -10.63 -17.61
N VAL A 54 1.30 -9.38 -17.28
CA VAL A 54 1.32 -8.21 -18.17
C VAL A 54 2.08 -7.07 -17.51
N THR A 55 2.94 -6.39 -18.27
CA THR A 55 3.70 -5.21 -17.86
C THR A 55 3.43 -4.04 -18.82
N PRO A 56 3.39 -2.78 -18.36
CA PRO A 56 3.51 -2.36 -16.96
C PRO A 56 2.31 -2.81 -16.10
N PRO A 57 2.45 -2.86 -14.76
CA PRO A 57 1.37 -3.35 -13.89
C PRO A 57 0.10 -2.48 -14.01
N LYS A 58 -1.05 -3.05 -13.63
CA LYS A 58 -2.37 -2.40 -13.72
C LYS A 58 -2.80 -2.04 -15.15
N THR A 59 -2.20 -2.68 -16.15
CA THR A 59 -2.64 -2.60 -17.55
C THR A 59 -3.33 -3.87 -17.99
N VAL A 60 -4.36 -3.73 -18.81
CA VAL A 60 -5.14 -4.87 -19.32
C VAL A 60 -4.43 -5.44 -20.54
N GLY A 61 -3.97 -6.69 -20.44
CA GLY A 61 -3.38 -7.41 -21.57
C GLY A 61 -4.38 -8.25 -22.36
N PRO A 62 -3.91 -8.93 -23.42
CA PRO A 62 -4.70 -9.93 -24.15
C PRO A 62 -4.95 -11.17 -23.28
N ASP A 63 -6.08 -11.85 -23.51
CA ASP A 63 -6.52 -13.00 -22.71
C ASP A 63 -5.50 -14.15 -22.70
N GLU A 64 -4.74 -14.30 -23.79
CA GLU A 64 -3.65 -15.28 -23.93
C GLU A 64 -2.63 -15.18 -22.79
N LYS A 65 -2.25 -13.98 -22.34
CA LYS A 65 -1.28 -13.78 -21.25
C LYS A 65 -1.80 -14.31 -19.91
N TYR A 66 -3.11 -14.15 -19.66
CA TYR A 66 -3.73 -14.66 -18.44
C TYR A 66 -3.93 -16.18 -18.51
N ASN A 67 -4.24 -16.71 -19.69
CA ASN A 67 -4.31 -18.16 -19.93
C ASN A 67 -2.94 -18.84 -19.77
N ASP A 68 -1.86 -18.20 -20.25
CA ASP A 68 -0.49 -18.68 -20.04
C ASP A 68 -0.13 -18.74 -18.55
N ALA A 69 -0.49 -17.70 -17.78
CA ALA A 69 -0.30 -17.69 -16.33
C ALA A 69 -1.10 -18.79 -15.63
N ALA A 70 -2.36 -19.00 -16.03
CA ALA A 70 -3.19 -20.08 -15.49
C ALA A 70 -2.64 -21.49 -15.81
N ASN A 71 -2.15 -21.69 -17.04
CA ASN A 71 -1.52 -22.94 -17.46
C ASN A 71 -0.25 -23.21 -16.66
N LEU A 72 0.61 -22.20 -16.48
CA LEU A 72 1.83 -22.31 -15.67
C LEU A 72 1.49 -22.61 -14.20
N PHE A 73 0.52 -21.89 -13.64
CA PHE A 73 0.06 -22.10 -12.27
C PHE A 73 -0.47 -23.53 -12.05
N LYS A 74 -1.28 -24.03 -12.99
CA LYS A 74 -1.74 -25.42 -12.98
C LYS A 74 -0.58 -26.42 -13.09
N GLN A 75 0.39 -26.17 -13.97
CA GLN A 75 1.59 -27.01 -14.06
C GLN A 75 2.36 -27.07 -12.74
N TRP A 76 2.45 -25.97 -11.99
CA TRP A 76 3.08 -25.97 -10.67
C TRP A 76 2.32 -26.82 -9.65
N ILE A 77 1.00 -26.81 -9.68
CA ILE A 77 0.17 -27.66 -8.82
C ILE A 77 0.32 -29.12 -9.22
N ASP A 78 0.16 -29.45 -10.50
CA ASP A 78 0.24 -30.81 -11.03
C ASP A 78 1.65 -31.44 -10.82
N ALA A 79 2.70 -30.62 -10.90
CA ALA A 79 4.08 -31.03 -10.62
C ALA A 79 4.43 -31.07 -9.12
N GLY A 80 3.50 -30.65 -8.25
CA GLY A 80 3.70 -30.61 -6.79
C GLY A 80 4.67 -29.53 -6.32
N ILE A 81 4.95 -28.51 -7.13
CA ILE A 81 5.70 -27.29 -6.75
C ILE A 81 4.88 -26.46 -5.77
N LEU A 82 3.58 -26.33 -6.02
CA LEU A 82 2.60 -25.81 -5.07
C LEU A 82 1.76 -26.98 -4.52
N LYS A 83 1.49 -26.97 -3.22
CA LYS A 83 0.65 -27.98 -2.57
C LYS A 83 -0.41 -27.32 -1.71
N GLN A 84 -1.60 -27.92 -1.75
CA GLN A 84 -2.70 -27.48 -0.91
C GLN A 84 -2.53 -28.03 0.50
N SER A 85 -2.79 -27.20 1.50
CA SER A 85 -2.83 -27.62 2.89
C SER A 85 -3.88 -28.72 3.10
N PRO A 86 -3.58 -29.78 3.88
CA PRO A 86 -4.54 -30.86 4.14
C PRO A 86 -5.74 -30.40 4.98
N LYS A 87 -5.62 -29.28 5.70
CA LYS A 87 -6.66 -28.71 6.56
C LYS A 87 -6.71 -27.18 6.42
N PRO A 88 -7.87 -26.56 6.66
CA PRO A 88 -7.93 -25.11 6.83
C PRO A 88 -7.02 -24.66 7.97
N ALA A 89 -6.21 -23.62 7.74
CA ALA A 89 -5.33 -23.05 8.75
C ALA A 89 -5.31 -21.51 8.67
N ILE A 90 -4.84 -20.87 9.73
CA ILE A 90 -4.41 -19.47 9.73
C ILE A 90 -2.88 -19.47 9.61
N TYR A 91 -2.32 -18.53 8.84
CA TYR A 91 -0.88 -18.44 8.65
C TYR A 91 -0.37 -17.18 9.32
N LEU A 92 0.29 -17.30 10.46
CA LEU A 92 0.90 -16.14 11.10
C LEU A 92 2.07 -15.68 10.25
N TYR A 93 2.24 -14.37 10.17
CA TYR A 93 3.21 -13.71 9.31
C TYR A 93 3.98 -12.67 10.12
N GLU A 94 5.30 -12.70 10.02
CA GLU A 94 6.17 -11.65 10.53
C GLU A 94 7.03 -11.09 9.39
N GLN A 95 7.14 -9.77 9.34
CA GLN A 95 8.06 -9.05 8.46
C GLN A 95 9.10 -8.35 9.31
N GLN A 96 10.36 -8.74 9.17
CA GLN A 96 11.50 -8.05 9.78
C GLN A 96 12.19 -7.17 8.74
N TYR A 97 12.35 -5.89 9.05
CA TYR A 97 12.86 -4.90 8.10
C TYR A 97 13.57 -3.74 8.80
N THR A 98 14.21 -2.88 8.03
CA THR A 98 14.84 -1.64 8.54
C THR A 98 14.14 -0.43 7.95
N ALA A 99 13.77 0.54 8.80
CA ALA A 99 13.22 1.82 8.38
C ALA A 99 13.76 2.92 9.31
N GLN A 100 14.14 4.07 8.74
CA GLN A 100 14.70 5.21 9.48
C GLN A 100 15.89 4.81 10.38
N GLY A 101 16.75 3.92 9.87
CA GLY A 101 17.94 3.43 10.59
C GLY A 101 17.65 2.49 11.77
N LYS A 102 16.39 2.06 11.97
CA LYS A 102 15.99 1.15 13.06
C LYS A 102 15.41 -0.14 12.49
N SER A 103 15.67 -1.25 13.17
CA SER A 103 15.04 -2.54 12.85
C SER A 103 13.65 -2.61 13.48
N HIS A 104 12.69 -3.09 12.69
CA HIS A 104 11.30 -3.27 13.06
C HIS A 104 10.85 -4.70 12.74
N ALA A 105 9.82 -5.16 13.45
CA ALA A 105 9.11 -6.40 13.14
C ALA A 105 7.60 -6.10 13.13
N ARG A 106 6.95 -6.40 12.00
CA ARG A 106 5.50 -6.26 11.85
C ARG A 106 4.84 -7.63 11.84
N ARG A 107 3.86 -7.84 12.73
CA ARG A 107 3.19 -9.13 12.88
C ARG A 107 1.74 -9.07 12.39
N GLY A 108 1.35 -10.03 11.58
CA GLY A 108 -0.01 -10.20 11.10
C GLY A 108 -0.37 -11.65 10.85
N MET A 109 -1.53 -11.87 10.24
CA MET A 109 -1.99 -13.21 9.88
C MET A 109 -2.66 -13.23 8.52
N PHE A 110 -2.35 -14.25 7.71
CA PHE A 110 -3.14 -14.56 6.54
C PHE A 110 -4.42 -15.28 6.96
N ALA A 111 -5.55 -14.75 6.49
CA ALA A 111 -6.86 -15.34 6.67
C ALA A 111 -7.78 -14.92 5.52
N ALA A 112 -8.87 -15.66 5.33
CA ALA A 112 -9.94 -15.25 4.45
C ALA A 112 -10.95 -14.43 5.24
N LEU A 113 -11.37 -13.27 4.73
CA LEU A 113 -12.50 -12.52 5.26
C LEU A 113 -13.69 -12.64 4.33
N LYS A 114 -14.89 -12.83 4.88
CA LYS A 114 -16.12 -12.76 4.10
C LYS A 114 -16.25 -11.42 3.38
N LEU A 115 -16.55 -11.47 2.09
CA LEU A 115 -16.80 -10.30 1.26
C LEU A 115 -18.11 -9.61 1.65
N GLU A 116 -18.07 -8.29 1.65
CA GLU A 116 -19.22 -7.40 1.80
C GLU A 116 -19.00 -6.08 1.08
N GLU A 117 -20.10 -5.38 0.80
CA GLU A 117 -20.01 -4.00 0.31
C GLU A 117 -19.26 -3.12 1.33
N PHE A 118 -18.56 -2.11 0.84
CA PHE A 118 -17.75 -1.24 1.70
C PHE A 118 -18.60 -0.49 2.73
N ASN A 119 -17.94 -0.12 3.84
CA ASN A 119 -18.41 0.87 4.81
C ASN A 119 -19.75 0.49 5.49
N GLN A 120 -20.08 -0.80 5.54
CA GLN A 120 -21.15 -1.32 6.40
C GLN A 120 -20.74 -1.25 7.88
N SER A 121 -21.72 -1.16 8.79
CA SER A 121 -21.43 -1.12 10.24
C SER A 121 -20.59 -2.32 10.70
N ASN A 122 -19.44 -2.06 11.32
CA ASN A 122 -18.44 -3.07 11.71
C ASN A 122 -18.02 -3.97 10.53
N GLY A 123 -17.82 -3.37 9.36
CA GLY A 123 -17.48 -4.05 8.13
C GLY A 123 -16.06 -3.80 7.63
N ILE A 124 -15.90 -3.86 6.31
CA ILE A 124 -14.64 -3.58 5.60
C ILE A 124 -14.67 -2.16 5.06
N PHE A 125 -13.66 -1.37 5.43
CA PHE A 125 -13.57 0.05 5.12
C PHE A 125 -12.50 0.36 4.09
N ARG A 126 -12.81 1.29 3.19
CA ARG A 126 -11.88 1.80 2.16
C ARG A 126 -11.47 3.24 2.46
N HIS A 127 -10.33 3.66 1.91
CA HIS A 127 -9.88 5.05 1.93
C HIS A 127 -9.32 5.50 0.57
N GLU A 128 -9.34 4.63 -0.46
CA GLU A 128 -8.86 4.91 -1.82
C GLU A 128 -9.93 4.48 -2.85
N MET A 129 -9.99 5.20 -3.98
CA MET A 129 -10.81 4.84 -5.13
C MET A 129 -10.08 3.83 -6.01
N THR A 130 -10.84 2.94 -6.64
CA THR A 130 -10.31 1.99 -7.61
C THR A 130 -10.38 2.53 -9.04
N ILE A 131 -9.34 2.27 -9.82
CA ILE A 131 -9.23 2.62 -11.24
C ILE A 131 -9.56 1.40 -12.10
N GLN A 132 -10.34 1.60 -13.17
CA GLN A 132 -10.89 0.52 -14.01
C GLN A 132 -9.82 -0.44 -14.55
N GLY A 133 -8.71 0.08 -15.10
CA GLY A 133 -7.65 -0.77 -15.69
C GLY A 133 -7.05 -1.75 -14.69
N GLY A 134 -6.86 -1.34 -13.43
CA GLY A 134 -6.39 -2.21 -12.35
C GLY A 134 -7.42 -3.27 -11.94
N LEU A 135 -8.71 -2.96 -12.04
CA LEU A 135 -9.80 -3.91 -11.74
C LEU A 135 -9.88 -5.02 -12.80
N ASP A 136 -9.85 -4.62 -14.08
CA ASP A 136 -10.00 -5.54 -15.22
C ASP A 136 -8.83 -6.52 -15.33
N ASP A 137 -7.60 -6.02 -15.17
CA ASP A 137 -6.39 -6.86 -15.14
C ASP A 137 -6.46 -7.92 -14.03
N ARG A 138 -6.77 -7.50 -12.79
CA ARG A 138 -6.89 -8.41 -11.66
C ARG A 138 -8.06 -9.38 -11.82
N TYR A 139 -9.17 -8.95 -12.42
CA TYR A 139 -10.32 -9.81 -12.68
C TYR A 139 -9.96 -10.89 -13.70
N LYS A 140 -9.32 -10.53 -14.82
CA LYS A 140 -8.87 -11.51 -15.82
C LYS A 140 -7.94 -12.55 -15.21
N LEU A 141 -6.96 -12.12 -14.40
CA LEU A 141 -6.03 -13.02 -13.75
C LEU A 141 -6.71 -13.94 -12.73
N MET A 142 -7.56 -13.40 -11.85
CA MET A 142 -8.32 -14.18 -10.86
C MET A 142 -9.26 -15.18 -11.55
N ASN A 143 -9.90 -14.78 -12.65
CA ASN A 143 -10.79 -15.64 -13.42
C ASN A 143 -10.02 -16.74 -14.16
N ALA A 144 -8.84 -16.46 -14.70
CA ALA A 144 -8.04 -17.48 -15.38
C ALA A 144 -7.42 -18.49 -14.39
N THR A 145 -6.88 -18.00 -13.27
CA THR A 145 -6.18 -18.83 -12.26
C THR A 145 -7.11 -19.45 -11.22
N GLN A 146 -8.36 -18.98 -11.14
CA GLN A 146 -9.33 -19.39 -10.12
C GLN A 146 -8.74 -19.29 -8.70
N SER A 147 -7.93 -18.26 -8.43
CA SER A 147 -7.19 -18.11 -7.18
C SER A 147 -6.98 -16.65 -6.81
N GLN A 148 -6.89 -16.38 -5.51
CA GLN A 148 -6.41 -15.11 -4.96
C GLN A 148 -4.92 -15.26 -4.66
N LEU A 149 -4.09 -14.77 -5.59
CA LEU A 149 -2.64 -14.97 -5.56
C LEU A 149 -1.91 -14.06 -4.56
N SER A 150 -2.44 -12.85 -4.34
CA SER A 150 -1.84 -11.85 -3.46
C SER A 150 -2.85 -11.32 -2.44
N PRO A 151 -2.43 -11.09 -1.18
CA PRO A 151 -3.32 -10.69 -0.09
C PRO A 151 -3.65 -9.20 -0.13
N ILE A 152 -4.82 -8.85 0.40
CA ILE A 152 -5.14 -7.47 0.79
C ILE A 152 -4.46 -7.17 2.13
N PHE A 153 -3.93 -5.96 2.29
CA PHE A 153 -3.44 -5.50 3.58
C PHE A 153 -4.60 -4.89 4.38
N GLY A 154 -5.09 -5.63 5.37
CA GLY A 154 -6.12 -5.19 6.32
C GLY A 154 -5.53 -4.78 7.66
N VAL A 155 -6.09 -3.71 8.24
CA VAL A 155 -5.73 -3.18 9.55
C VAL A 155 -6.94 -3.27 10.47
N TYR A 156 -6.74 -3.69 11.70
CA TYR A 156 -7.76 -3.74 12.75
C TYR A 156 -7.21 -3.14 14.04
N SER A 157 -8.06 -2.73 14.97
CA SER A 157 -7.59 -2.29 16.30
C SER A 157 -7.53 -3.46 17.26
N ASP A 158 -6.41 -3.59 17.95
CA ASP A 158 -6.18 -4.51 19.07
C ASP A 158 -5.63 -3.76 20.30
N SER A 159 -6.24 -2.62 20.63
CA SER A 159 -5.80 -1.77 21.74
C SER A 159 -5.73 -2.46 23.11
N GLN A 160 -6.44 -3.58 23.28
CA GLN A 160 -6.46 -4.41 24.50
C GLN A 160 -5.59 -5.67 24.38
N LYS A 161 -4.83 -5.82 23.29
CA LYS A 161 -3.92 -6.96 23.01
C LYS A 161 -4.61 -8.33 23.07
N GLN A 162 -5.89 -8.38 22.73
CA GLN A 162 -6.66 -9.62 22.75
C GLN A 162 -6.14 -10.62 21.71
N VAL A 163 -5.70 -10.15 20.55
CA VAL A 163 -5.13 -11.01 19.51
C VAL A 163 -3.63 -11.18 19.73
N ALA A 164 -2.90 -10.09 19.97
CA ALA A 164 -1.45 -10.12 20.14
C ALA A 164 -1.00 -11.10 21.23
N ASP A 165 -1.62 -11.06 22.41
CA ASP A 165 -1.24 -11.92 23.54
C ASP A 165 -1.48 -13.41 23.26
N GLN A 166 -2.48 -13.75 22.44
CA GLN A 166 -2.76 -15.14 22.04
C GLN A 166 -1.70 -15.71 21.08
N LEU A 167 -1.08 -14.86 20.26
CA LEU A 167 -0.16 -15.26 19.20
C LEU A 167 1.31 -15.18 19.60
N GLU A 168 1.64 -14.43 20.66
CA GLU A 168 3.02 -14.12 21.05
C GLU A 168 3.90 -15.36 21.18
N SER A 169 3.43 -16.40 21.88
CA SER A 169 4.22 -17.61 22.09
C SER A 169 4.56 -18.32 20.78
N ILE A 170 3.68 -18.25 19.77
CA ILE A 170 3.91 -18.91 18.47
C ILE A 170 5.03 -18.20 17.71
N TYR A 171 5.08 -16.88 17.73
CA TYR A 171 6.16 -16.10 17.10
C TYR A 171 7.55 -16.37 17.71
N THR A 172 7.62 -16.92 18.93
CA THR A 172 8.90 -17.34 19.55
C THR A 172 9.38 -18.72 19.12
N THR A 173 8.57 -19.47 18.37
CA THR A 173 8.93 -20.79 17.84
C THR A 173 9.58 -20.68 16.46
N ASN A 174 10.12 -21.78 15.95
CA ASN A 174 10.66 -21.81 14.59
C ASN A 174 9.53 -21.62 13.57
N PRO A 175 9.73 -20.76 12.56
CA PRO A 175 8.76 -20.61 11.48
C PRO A 175 8.64 -21.90 10.66
N SER A 176 7.45 -22.12 10.10
CA SER A 176 7.21 -23.19 9.13
C SER A 176 8.04 -22.97 7.86
N PHE A 177 8.24 -21.72 7.46
CA PHE A 177 9.16 -21.34 6.38
C PHE A 177 9.51 -19.84 6.43
N THR A 178 10.57 -19.47 5.72
CA THR A 178 11.04 -18.08 5.62
C THR A 178 11.31 -17.69 4.17
N GLY A 179 11.40 -16.40 3.88
CA GLY A 179 11.91 -15.90 2.61
C GLY A 179 12.29 -14.45 2.71
N THR A 180 13.20 -13.98 1.86
CA THR A 180 13.67 -12.59 1.84
C THR A 180 13.39 -12.00 0.47
N THR A 181 12.74 -10.84 0.43
CA THR A 181 12.62 -10.06 -0.81
C THR A 181 13.86 -9.17 -0.95
N GLU A 182 14.68 -9.41 -1.96
CA GLU A 182 15.98 -8.73 -2.10
C GLU A 182 15.85 -7.22 -2.32
N ASN A 183 14.83 -6.78 -3.06
CA ASN A 183 14.65 -5.38 -3.46
C ASN A 183 14.46 -4.42 -2.26
N ASP A 184 13.84 -4.90 -1.19
CA ASP A 184 13.57 -4.14 0.03
C ASP A 184 14.24 -4.75 1.29
N ASN A 185 14.98 -5.85 1.11
CA ASN A 185 15.67 -6.59 2.17
C ASN A 185 14.76 -6.92 3.37
N VAL A 186 13.52 -7.31 3.09
CA VAL A 186 12.53 -7.70 4.09
C VAL A 186 12.56 -9.20 4.28
N LEU A 187 12.79 -9.64 5.52
CA LEU A 187 12.70 -11.04 5.90
C LEU A 187 11.28 -11.37 6.33
N HIS A 188 10.69 -12.32 5.63
CA HIS A 188 9.36 -12.87 5.82
C HIS A 188 9.45 -14.19 6.59
N ARG A 189 8.66 -14.34 7.64
CA ARG A 189 8.53 -15.59 8.40
C ARG A 189 7.07 -15.99 8.50
N VAL A 190 6.77 -17.27 8.26
CA VAL A 190 5.40 -17.77 8.29
C VAL A 190 5.27 -18.98 9.21
N TRP A 191 4.22 -19.02 10.02
CA TRP A 191 3.83 -20.16 10.85
C TRP A 191 2.45 -20.64 10.45
N ILE A 192 2.28 -21.94 10.26
CA ILE A 192 0.98 -22.56 9.97
C ILE A 192 0.32 -22.94 11.30
N VAL A 193 -0.90 -22.44 11.53
CA VAL A 193 -1.68 -22.66 12.75
C VAL A 193 -3.00 -23.32 12.40
N ASP A 194 -3.16 -24.58 12.80
CA ASP A 194 -4.38 -25.39 12.63
C ASP A 194 -5.07 -25.73 13.97
N ASP A 195 -4.70 -25.03 15.05
CA ASP A 195 -5.35 -25.15 16.37
C ASP A 195 -6.78 -24.59 16.32
N GLU A 196 -7.77 -25.48 16.43
CA GLU A 196 -9.19 -25.14 16.33
C GLU A 196 -9.63 -24.13 17.40
N SER A 197 -9.11 -24.25 18.64
CA SER A 197 -9.50 -23.37 19.75
C SER A 197 -9.01 -21.94 19.55
N LEU A 198 -7.78 -21.79 19.05
CA LEU A 198 -7.22 -20.49 18.73
C LEU A 198 -7.95 -19.87 17.53
N ILE A 199 -8.23 -20.65 16.49
CA ILE A 199 -8.99 -20.19 15.33
C ILE A 199 -10.38 -19.70 15.75
N ASP A 200 -11.12 -20.47 16.55
CA ASP A 200 -12.46 -20.08 17.04
C ASP A 200 -12.44 -18.76 17.85
N SER A 201 -11.38 -18.56 18.64
CA SER A 201 -11.16 -17.32 19.40
C SER A 201 -10.94 -16.13 18.46
N LEU A 202 -10.06 -16.28 17.46
CA LEU A 202 -9.80 -15.24 16.45
C LEU A 202 -11.07 -14.93 15.65
N GLN A 203 -11.81 -15.96 15.21
CA GLN A 203 -13.08 -15.77 14.52
C GLN A 203 -14.09 -14.99 15.38
N SER A 204 -14.12 -15.25 16.68
CA SER A 204 -15.01 -14.55 17.61
C SER A 204 -14.64 -13.08 17.77
N PHE A 205 -13.35 -12.75 17.80
CA PHE A 205 -12.87 -11.36 17.80
C PHE A 205 -13.29 -10.61 16.52
N PHE A 206 -13.03 -11.20 15.35
CA PHE A 206 -13.30 -10.54 14.06
C PHE A 206 -14.78 -10.44 13.69
N LYS A 207 -15.69 -11.16 14.37
CA LYS A 207 -17.14 -10.95 14.20
C LYS A 207 -17.56 -9.49 14.42
N THR A 208 -16.85 -8.77 15.28
CA THR A 208 -17.18 -7.39 15.66
C THR A 208 -16.10 -6.37 15.35
N ALA A 209 -14.88 -6.81 15.01
CA ALA A 209 -13.78 -5.90 14.72
C ALA A 209 -13.90 -5.35 13.29
N PRO A 210 -13.98 -4.01 13.09
CA PRO A 210 -13.89 -3.43 11.76
C PRO A 210 -12.49 -3.64 11.17
N VAL A 211 -12.42 -3.78 9.84
CA VAL A 211 -11.16 -3.92 9.12
C VAL A 211 -11.02 -2.80 8.10
N TYR A 212 -9.91 -2.07 8.15
CA TYR A 212 -9.57 -0.98 7.25
C TYR A 212 -8.57 -1.49 6.22
N ILE A 213 -8.88 -1.36 4.93
CA ILE A 213 -7.93 -1.72 3.87
C ILE A 213 -6.84 -0.66 3.84
N ALA A 214 -5.62 -1.04 4.20
CA ALA A 214 -4.40 -0.24 4.06
C ALA A 214 -3.86 -0.27 2.63
N ASP A 215 -3.97 -1.42 1.96
CA ASP A 215 -3.55 -1.61 0.56
C ASP A 215 -4.34 -2.76 -0.07
N GLY A 216 -4.69 -2.64 -1.34
CA GLY A 216 -5.37 -3.70 -2.10
C GLY A 216 -6.85 -3.43 -2.40
N HIS A 217 -7.30 -2.18 -2.43
CA HIS A 217 -8.69 -1.83 -2.77
C HIS A 217 -9.11 -2.36 -4.16
N HIS A 218 -8.20 -2.36 -5.14
CA HIS A 218 -8.44 -2.99 -6.45
C HIS A 218 -8.72 -4.49 -6.31
N ARG A 219 -7.89 -5.21 -5.53
CA ARG A 219 -8.01 -6.65 -5.31
C ARG A 219 -9.31 -7.01 -4.60
N TYR A 220 -9.71 -6.23 -3.59
CA TYR A 220 -10.99 -6.43 -2.90
C TYR A 220 -12.18 -6.20 -3.82
N THR A 221 -12.17 -5.10 -4.58
CA THR A 221 -13.25 -4.77 -5.52
C THR A 221 -13.33 -5.80 -6.65
N THR A 222 -12.20 -6.29 -7.13
CA THR A 222 -12.15 -7.43 -8.07
C THR A 222 -12.78 -8.67 -7.45
N ALA A 223 -12.46 -9.01 -6.19
CA ALA A 223 -13.05 -10.16 -5.51
C ALA A 223 -14.58 -10.01 -5.33
N LEU A 224 -15.08 -8.81 -5.00
CA LEU A 224 -16.51 -8.51 -4.96
C LEU A 224 -17.18 -8.76 -6.32
N ASN A 225 -16.57 -8.27 -7.41
CA ASN A 225 -17.10 -8.46 -8.76
C ASN A 225 -17.05 -9.94 -9.16
N TYR A 226 -15.97 -10.65 -8.80
CA TYR A 226 -15.83 -12.07 -9.04
C TYR A 226 -16.92 -12.88 -8.33
N HIS A 227 -17.18 -12.58 -7.05
CA HIS A 227 -18.27 -13.20 -6.29
C HIS A 227 -19.63 -12.96 -6.94
N LYS A 228 -19.93 -11.72 -7.35
CA LYS A 228 -21.20 -11.36 -8.00
C LYS A 228 -21.43 -12.14 -9.30
N ASN A 229 -20.37 -12.39 -10.07
CA ASN A 229 -20.43 -13.17 -11.31
C ASN A 229 -20.41 -14.69 -11.07
N ASN A 230 -20.07 -15.14 -9.86
CA ASN A 230 -19.97 -16.55 -9.49
C ASN A 230 -20.75 -16.85 -8.18
N PRO A 231 -22.06 -16.55 -8.10
CA PRO A 231 -22.82 -16.58 -6.85
C PRO A 231 -22.97 -17.99 -6.24
N ASN A 232 -22.78 -19.04 -7.05
CA ASN A 232 -22.85 -20.44 -6.62
C ASN A 232 -21.51 -21.00 -6.13
N ASN A 233 -20.43 -20.21 -6.20
CA ASN A 233 -19.12 -20.60 -5.70
C ASN A 233 -18.95 -20.09 -4.25
N PRO A 234 -18.99 -20.98 -3.23
CA PRO A 234 -18.85 -20.57 -1.84
C PRO A 234 -17.47 -20.00 -1.51
N ASP A 235 -16.40 -20.50 -2.15
CA ASP A 235 -15.03 -20.04 -1.91
C ASP A 235 -14.82 -18.61 -2.44
N ALA A 236 -15.57 -18.24 -3.48
CA ALA A 236 -15.62 -16.87 -4.00
C ALA A 236 -16.30 -15.86 -3.06
N SER A 237 -16.95 -16.29 -1.96
CA SER A 237 -17.59 -15.39 -1.00
C SER A 237 -16.63 -14.78 0.03
N THR A 238 -15.34 -15.08 -0.09
CA THR A 238 -14.29 -14.59 0.81
C THR A 238 -13.12 -14.00 0.05
N CYS A 239 -12.26 -13.25 0.74
CA CYS A 239 -11.06 -12.67 0.18
C CYS A 239 -9.86 -12.86 1.09
N LEU A 240 -8.69 -13.12 0.50
CA LEU A 240 -7.42 -13.27 1.18
C LEU A 240 -6.92 -11.93 1.71
N PHE A 241 -6.70 -11.87 3.01
CA PHE A 241 -6.10 -10.75 3.72
C PHE A 241 -4.83 -11.18 4.45
N VAL A 242 -3.90 -10.23 4.63
CA VAL A 242 -3.03 -10.18 5.81
C VAL A 242 -3.63 -9.14 6.76
N LEU A 243 -3.93 -9.56 7.99
CA LEU A 243 -4.50 -8.72 9.04
C LEU A 243 -3.42 -8.33 10.04
N VAL A 244 -3.20 -7.03 10.24
CA VAL A 244 -2.21 -6.48 11.17
C VAL A 244 -2.91 -5.52 12.14
N ALA A 245 -2.53 -5.56 13.42
CA ALA A 245 -3.04 -4.61 14.41
C ALA A 245 -2.53 -3.19 14.12
N ALA A 246 -3.38 -2.19 14.28
CA ALA A 246 -3.02 -0.78 14.16
C ALA A 246 -1.98 -0.36 15.21
N GLU A 247 -1.99 -1.02 16.35
CA GLU A 247 -1.10 -0.82 17.48
C GLU A 247 0.19 -1.65 17.40
N ASP A 248 0.39 -2.44 16.33
CA ASP A 248 1.64 -3.17 16.11
C ASP A 248 2.81 -2.18 15.96
N PRO A 249 3.92 -2.35 16.72
CA PRO A 249 5.04 -1.40 16.69
C PRO A 249 5.80 -1.39 15.36
N GLY A 250 5.67 -2.45 14.55
CA GLY A 250 6.16 -2.51 13.18
C GLY A 250 5.16 -1.97 12.16
N MET A 251 4.05 -1.36 12.56
CA MET A 251 3.15 -0.64 11.65
C MET A 251 3.73 0.74 11.31
N ILE A 252 4.52 0.81 10.24
CA ILE A 252 5.13 2.06 9.77
C ILE A 252 4.41 2.57 8.52
N VAL A 253 4.01 3.85 8.58
CA VAL A 253 3.51 4.62 7.43
C VAL A 253 4.57 5.68 7.10
N LEU A 254 5.16 5.59 5.91
CA LEU A 254 6.12 6.57 5.42
C LEU A 254 5.40 7.70 4.68
N PRO A 255 6.02 8.90 4.63
CA PRO A 255 5.53 9.99 3.81
C PRO A 255 5.59 9.64 2.31
N THR A 256 4.75 10.30 1.53
CA THR A 256 4.73 10.20 0.06
C THR A 256 5.11 11.54 -0.51
N HIS A 257 6.41 11.85 -0.52
CA HIS A 257 6.95 13.06 -1.10
C HIS A 257 6.60 13.17 -2.58
N ARG A 258 6.44 14.41 -3.06
CA ARG A 258 5.97 14.68 -4.42
C ARG A 258 6.98 15.50 -5.20
N VAL A 259 7.18 15.16 -6.46
CA VAL A 259 7.85 16.02 -7.43
C VAL A 259 6.81 16.48 -8.43
N ILE A 260 6.56 17.78 -8.46
CA ILE A 260 5.63 18.42 -9.38
C ILE A 260 6.39 18.81 -10.65
N THR A 261 5.84 18.45 -11.80
CA THR A 261 6.40 18.73 -13.14
C THR A 261 5.33 19.38 -14.02
N GLY A 262 5.65 19.74 -15.27
CA GLY A 262 4.64 20.30 -16.19
C GLY A 262 4.36 21.80 -15.98
N MET A 263 5.13 22.47 -15.12
CA MET A 263 4.97 23.89 -14.85
C MET A 263 5.85 24.68 -15.83
N THR A 264 5.28 25.54 -16.67
CA THR A 264 6.03 26.21 -17.75
C THR A 264 6.66 27.54 -17.34
N ASP A 265 6.14 28.21 -16.31
CA ASP A 265 6.62 29.53 -15.86
C ASP A 265 6.99 29.57 -14.35
N PHE A 266 7.28 28.41 -13.78
CA PHE A 266 7.59 28.28 -12.36
C PHE A 266 8.99 28.81 -12.02
N SER A 267 9.06 29.64 -10.98
CA SER A 267 10.26 29.84 -10.18
C SER A 267 9.87 29.89 -8.71
N ILE A 268 10.76 29.45 -7.82
CA ILE A 268 10.49 29.46 -6.38
C ILE A 268 10.20 30.88 -5.88
N GLU A 269 10.87 31.91 -6.44
CA GLU A 269 10.63 33.31 -6.07
C GLU A 269 9.22 33.80 -6.43
N LYS A 270 8.72 33.44 -7.62
CA LYS A 270 7.34 33.76 -8.03
C LYS A 270 6.34 33.06 -7.12
N PHE A 271 6.58 31.79 -6.82
CA PHE A 271 5.75 31.02 -5.89
C PHE A 271 5.69 31.69 -4.51
N LEU A 272 6.86 32.00 -3.91
CA LEU A 272 6.92 32.63 -2.58
C LEU A 272 6.25 34.00 -2.56
N THR A 273 6.34 34.77 -3.66
CA THR A 273 5.66 36.07 -3.80
C THR A 273 4.14 35.94 -3.81
N ILE A 274 3.60 34.88 -4.44
CA ILE A 274 2.16 34.60 -4.44
C ILE A 274 1.73 34.09 -3.07
N ALA A 275 2.46 33.12 -2.51
CA ALA A 275 2.16 32.53 -1.20
C ALA A 275 2.15 33.58 -0.08
N ALA A 276 3.11 34.52 -0.07
CA ALA A 276 3.20 35.59 0.93
C ALA A 276 2.04 36.59 0.89
N LYS A 277 1.24 36.63 -0.18
CA LYS A 277 0.03 37.48 -0.27
C LYS A 277 -1.21 36.81 0.28
N ARG A 278 -1.16 35.50 0.56
CA ARG A 278 -2.31 34.78 1.11
C ARG A 278 -2.29 34.86 2.64
N SER A 279 -3.48 34.91 3.24
CA SER A 279 -3.65 34.94 4.70
C SER A 279 -3.72 33.55 5.35
N ASP A 280 -3.81 32.50 4.54
CA ASP A 280 -3.92 31.10 4.97
C ASP A 280 -2.57 30.35 4.97
N ILE A 281 -1.52 30.95 4.41
CA ILE A 281 -0.17 30.37 4.33
C ILE A 281 0.83 31.24 5.09
N ILE A 282 1.66 30.60 5.90
CA ILE A 282 2.85 31.18 6.51
C ILE A 282 4.06 30.61 5.78
N VAL A 283 4.89 31.51 5.25
CA VAL A 283 6.18 31.14 4.67
C VAL A 283 7.26 31.40 5.71
N HIS A 284 7.87 30.33 6.22
CA HIS A 284 9.08 30.43 7.04
C HIS A 284 10.30 30.25 6.14
N ALA A 285 10.99 31.35 5.87
CA ALA A 285 12.23 31.35 5.10
C ALA A 285 13.41 30.79 5.91
N THR A 286 13.29 29.54 6.36
CA THR A 286 14.44 28.75 6.81
C THR A 286 15.02 28.10 5.58
N LYS A 287 16.18 28.60 5.14
CA LYS A 287 16.91 28.00 4.03
C LYS A 287 17.63 26.77 4.54
N HIS A 288 17.28 25.62 4.00
CA HIS A 288 18.04 24.39 4.20
C HIS A 288 18.87 24.10 2.94
N SER A 289 20.04 23.53 3.16
CA SER A 289 20.87 22.92 2.13
C SER A 289 20.30 21.54 1.72
N PRO A 290 20.64 21.02 0.54
CA PRO A 290 20.16 19.71 0.07
C PRO A 290 20.59 18.53 0.95
N ASP A 291 21.63 18.71 1.76
CA ASP A 291 22.14 17.65 2.64
C ASP A 291 21.31 17.53 3.94
N GLU A 292 20.41 18.50 4.19
CA GLU A 292 19.51 18.52 5.36
C GLU A 292 18.11 17.96 5.05
N LEU A 293 17.85 17.44 3.84
CA LEU A 293 16.51 16.97 3.43
C LEU A 293 15.95 15.86 4.35
N ALA A 294 16.80 14.95 4.82
CA ALA A 294 16.40 13.89 5.74
C ALA A 294 16.05 14.41 7.15
N GLU A 295 16.62 15.55 7.55
CA GLU A 295 16.30 16.17 8.84
C GLU A 295 14.93 16.86 8.80
N LEU A 296 14.47 17.27 7.61
CA LEU A 296 13.17 17.91 7.43
C LEU A 296 12.02 16.98 7.78
N GLU A 297 12.10 15.68 7.45
CA GLU A 297 11.06 14.71 7.84
C GLU A 297 10.82 14.70 9.36
N ASN A 298 11.87 14.93 10.16
CA ASN A 298 11.81 14.90 11.61
C ASN A 298 11.41 16.25 12.22
N THR A 299 11.66 17.36 11.52
CA THR A 299 11.44 18.72 12.05
C THR A 299 10.14 19.36 11.58
N LEU A 300 9.60 18.94 10.43
CA LEU A 300 8.33 19.44 9.88
C LEU A 300 7.15 19.37 10.87
N PRO A 301 6.94 18.28 11.64
CA PRO A 301 5.83 18.23 12.61
C PRO A 301 5.86 19.35 13.66
N GLY A 302 7.04 19.93 13.94
CA GLY A 302 7.21 21.05 14.85
C GLY A 302 7.21 22.44 14.19
N ALA A 303 7.13 22.51 12.86
CA ALA A 303 7.31 23.75 12.10
C ALA A 303 6.02 24.56 11.86
N GLY A 304 4.89 24.09 12.41
CA GLY A 304 3.57 24.75 12.31
C GLY A 304 2.50 23.80 11.76
N ASN A 305 1.27 24.30 11.64
CA ASN A 305 0.15 23.50 11.15
C ASN A 305 0.41 23.06 9.71
N HIS A 306 0.33 21.74 9.46
CA HIS A 306 0.44 21.15 8.12
C HIS A 306 1.71 21.59 7.38
N ALA A 307 2.82 21.69 8.11
CA ALA A 307 4.07 22.16 7.55
C ALA A 307 4.60 21.20 6.47
N MET A 308 5.15 21.78 5.41
CA MET A 308 5.75 21.10 4.27
C MET A 308 7.04 21.80 3.86
N ALA A 309 7.96 21.06 3.26
CA ALA A 309 9.21 21.62 2.72
C ALA A 309 9.18 21.63 1.20
N LEU A 310 9.53 22.77 0.61
CA LEU A 310 9.64 23.00 -0.83
C LEU A 310 11.11 22.99 -1.24
N TYR A 311 11.53 21.99 -2.01
CA TYR A 311 12.88 21.87 -2.55
C TYR A 311 12.94 22.40 -3.98
N ASP A 312 13.71 23.45 -4.19
CA ASP A 312 13.99 24.00 -5.52
C ASP A 312 15.30 23.42 -6.07
N PRO A 313 15.26 22.62 -7.15
CA PRO A 313 16.45 22.02 -7.73
C PRO A 313 17.37 23.05 -8.41
N GLN A 314 16.85 24.21 -8.83
CA GLN A 314 17.66 25.24 -9.50
C GLN A 314 18.60 25.93 -8.52
N THR A 315 18.08 26.36 -7.38
CA THR A 315 18.87 27.01 -6.32
C THR A 315 19.43 26.03 -5.30
N LYS A 316 19.03 24.75 -5.37
CA LYS A 316 19.37 23.72 -4.37
C LYS A 316 19.06 24.16 -2.95
N THR A 317 17.95 24.87 -2.78
CA THR A 317 17.52 25.45 -1.50
C THR A 317 16.15 24.89 -1.14
N THR A 318 15.97 24.58 0.14
CA THR A 318 14.67 24.18 0.68
C THR A 318 14.03 25.31 1.48
N TYR A 319 12.70 25.44 1.39
CA TYR A 319 11.89 26.42 2.11
C TYR A 319 10.79 25.72 2.90
N THR A 320 10.48 26.17 4.10
CA THR A 320 9.36 25.62 4.89
C THR A 320 8.12 26.48 4.75
N ILE A 321 6.98 25.86 4.44
CA ILE A 321 5.66 26.50 4.45
C ILE A 321 4.79 25.81 5.48
N SER A 322 3.88 26.56 6.10
CA SER A 322 2.84 26.05 6.99
C SER A 322 1.56 26.84 6.81
N THR A 323 0.49 26.43 7.48
CA THR A 323 -0.81 27.09 7.40
C THR A 323 -1.13 27.88 8.66
N THR A 324 -1.90 28.96 8.55
CA THR A 324 -2.31 29.77 9.70
C THR A 324 -3.41 29.11 10.53
N SER A 325 -4.15 28.15 9.96
CA SER A 325 -5.29 27.45 10.56
C SER A 325 -5.02 25.94 10.63
N PRO A 326 -5.46 25.23 11.68
CA PRO A 326 -5.47 23.77 11.70
C PRO A 326 -6.52 23.15 10.77
N ASP A 327 -7.46 23.94 10.23
CA ASP A 327 -8.38 23.53 9.17
C ASP A 327 -8.37 24.60 8.07
N PRO A 328 -7.36 24.58 7.17
CA PRO A 328 -7.24 25.59 6.11
C PRO A 328 -8.20 25.32 4.94
N LEU A 329 -8.75 24.11 4.82
CA LEU A 329 -9.66 23.73 3.73
C LEU A 329 -11.14 23.98 4.06
N ALA A 330 -11.49 24.41 5.27
CA ALA A 330 -12.88 24.67 5.69
C ALA A 330 -13.71 25.50 4.68
N ASN A 331 -13.08 26.49 4.03
CA ASN A 331 -13.74 27.34 3.02
C ASN A 331 -13.54 26.87 1.58
N ILE A 332 -12.55 26.00 1.32
CA ILE A 332 -12.20 25.52 -0.03
C ILE A 332 -13.02 24.27 -0.37
N THR A 333 -13.17 23.35 0.59
CA THR A 333 -13.93 22.11 0.46
C THR A 333 -14.91 21.95 1.63
N PRO A 334 -15.92 22.85 1.76
CA PRO A 334 -16.85 22.84 2.90
C PRO A 334 -17.74 21.59 2.96
N ASP A 335 -17.85 20.86 1.85
CA ASP A 335 -18.58 19.60 1.71
C ASP A 335 -17.84 18.40 2.33
N LYS A 336 -16.53 18.49 2.50
CA LYS A 336 -15.70 17.43 3.09
C LYS A 336 -15.71 17.50 4.62
N PRO A 337 -15.63 16.38 5.34
CA PRO A 337 -15.55 16.38 6.81
C PRO A 337 -14.18 16.90 7.30
N GLU A 338 -14.13 17.39 8.55
CA GLU A 338 -12.91 17.95 9.15
C GLU A 338 -11.71 17.00 9.05
N VAL A 339 -11.90 15.72 9.38
CA VAL A 339 -10.85 14.69 9.33
C VAL A 339 -10.17 14.56 7.95
N TRP A 340 -10.90 14.90 6.87
CA TRP A 340 -10.36 14.94 5.52
C TRP A 340 -9.68 16.29 5.24
N ARG A 341 -10.31 17.39 5.68
CA ARG A 341 -9.83 18.77 5.46
C ARG A 341 -8.51 19.08 6.16
N THR A 342 -8.21 18.36 7.24
CA THR A 342 -6.96 18.49 8.00
C THR A 342 -5.88 17.48 7.57
N LEU A 343 -6.06 16.77 6.45
CA LEU A 343 -5.01 15.92 5.91
C LEU A 343 -3.95 16.76 5.18
N ASP A 344 -2.68 16.62 5.57
CA ASP A 344 -1.55 17.29 4.91
C ASP A 344 -1.55 17.07 3.39
N VAL A 345 -1.86 15.84 2.94
CA VAL A 345 -1.95 15.49 1.52
C VAL A 345 -3.15 16.12 0.80
N ALA A 346 -4.26 16.36 1.50
CA ALA A 346 -5.40 17.10 0.95
C ALA A 346 -5.09 18.59 0.87
N ILE A 347 -4.43 19.14 1.91
CA ILE A 347 -3.98 20.53 1.95
C ILE A 347 -2.97 20.78 0.83
N LEU A 348 -2.00 19.88 0.65
CA LEU A 348 -1.05 19.94 -0.47
C LEU A 348 -1.80 19.99 -1.81
N GLN A 349 -2.75 19.08 -2.01
CA GLN A 349 -3.47 19.02 -3.28
C GLN A 349 -4.35 20.25 -3.53
N HIS A 350 -5.19 20.60 -2.57
CA HIS A 350 -6.25 21.59 -2.79
C HIS A 350 -5.78 23.02 -2.49
N LEU A 351 -4.97 23.24 -1.46
CA LEU A 351 -4.48 24.58 -1.13
C LEU A 351 -3.21 24.95 -1.92
N LEU A 352 -2.26 24.04 -2.06
CA LEU A 352 -0.99 24.37 -2.72
C LEU A 352 -1.06 24.15 -4.23
N VAL A 353 -1.47 22.96 -4.66
CA VAL A 353 -1.44 22.61 -6.08
C VAL A 353 -2.56 23.28 -6.87
N GLU A 354 -3.81 23.18 -6.42
CA GLU A 354 -4.97 23.66 -7.17
C GLU A 354 -5.20 25.17 -7.07
N GLU A 355 -4.96 25.77 -5.91
CA GLU A 355 -5.17 27.21 -5.69
C GLU A 355 -3.96 28.07 -6.04
N ILE A 356 -2.74 27.49 -6.09
CA ILE A 356 -1.51 28.25 -6.33
C ILE A 356 -0.76 27.72 -7.55
N LEU A 357 -0.37 26.45 -7.58
CA LEU A 357 0.55 25.99 -8.63
C LEU A 357 -0.11 25.95 -10.02
N LYS A 358 -1.23 25.25 -10.16
CA LYS A 358 -1.94 25.09 -11.43
C LYS A 358 -2.36 26.42 -12.06
N PRO A 359 -3.02 27.36 -11.34
CA PRO A 359 -3.52 28.59 -11.96
C PRO A 359 -2.42 29.58 -12.36
N ASN A 360 -1.25 29.49 -11.73
CA ASN A 360 -0.19 30.49 -11.90
C ASN A 360 1.01 29.99 -12.72
N PHE A 361 1.24 28.67 -12.81
CA PHE A 361 2.45 28.13 -13.43
C PHE A 361 2.22 27.06 -14.49
N ALA A 362 0.98 26.65 -14.75
CA ALA A 362 0.66 25.71 -15.82
C ALA A 362 -0.08 26.41 -16.96
N THR A 363 0.26 26.07 -18.21
CA THR A 363 -0.49 26.56 -19.39
C THR A 363 -1.85 25.88 -19.47
N ASN A 364 -1.88 24.56 -19.24
CA ASN A 364 -3.09 23.78 -19.02
C ASN A 364 -2.95 23.03 -17.67
N PRO A 365 -3.91 23.14 -16.75
CA PRO A 365 -3.87 22.44 -15.47
C PRO A 365 -3.67 20.92 -15.55
N ASP A 366 -4.06 20.31 -16.67
CA ASP A 366 -3.90 18.86 -16.92
C ASP A 366 -2.47 18.47 -17.31
N ASP A 367 -1.63 19.44 -17.68
CA ASP A 367 -0.21 19.20 -18.01
C ASP A 367 0.64 19.01 -16.74
N VAL A 368 0.11 19.39 -15.56
CA VAL A 368 0.83 19.24 -14.28
C VAL A 368 0.99 17.77 -13.94
N GLY A 369 2.24 17.31 -13.97
CA GLY A 369 2.62 15.94 -13.66
C GLY A 369 3.06 15.77 -12.20
N TYR A 370 3.02 14.51 -11.74
CA TYR A 370 3.40 14.14 -10.39
C TYR A 370 4.28 12.89 -10.41
N LYS A 371 5.39 12.94 -9.68
CA LYS A 371 6.14 11.74 -9.27
C LYS A 371 6.06 11.62 -7.75
N TYR A 372 6.07 10.39 -7.24
CA TYR A 372 5.91 10.10 -5.82
C TYR A 372 7.04 9.20 -5.35
N THR A 373 7.54 9.43 -4.14
CA THR A 373 8.48 8.52 -3.48
C THR A 373 8.41 8.68 -1.97
N ALA A 374 8.73 7.61 -1.25
CA ALA A 374 8.89 7.61 0.20
C ALA A 374 10.37 7.70 0.62
N ASP A 375 11.31 7.56 -0.31
CA ASP A 375 12.74 7.65 -0.04
C ASP A 375 13.26 9.06 -0.35
N ILE A 376 13.98 9.65 0.60
CA ILE A 376 14.46 11.03 0.51
C ILE A 376 15.58 11.22 -0.52
N ASN A 377 16.38 10.18 -0.78
CA ASN A 377 17.44 10.22 -1.79
C ASN A 377 16.83 10.10 -3.19
N ASP A 378 15.88 9.18 -3.38
CA ASP A 378 15.10 9.09 -4.61
C ASP A 378 14.33 10.38 -4.86
N PHE A 379 13.78 11.01 -3.81
CA PHE A 379 13.12 12.30 -3.91
C PHE A 379 14.06 13.37 -4.46
N ARG A 380 15.26 13.47 -3.91
CA ARG A 380 16.29 14.40 -4.39
C ARG A 380 16.65 14.11 -5.84
N ASN A 381 16.93 12.85 -6.17
CA ASN A 381 17.28 12.42 -7.53
C ASN A 381 16.17 12.75 -8.54
N LEU A 382 14.92 12.45 -8.22
CA LEU A 382 13.76 12.72 -9.08
C LEU A 382 13.53 14.22 -9.27
N THR A 383 13.82 15.04 -8.24
CA THR A 383 13.67 16.49 -8.31
C THR A 383 14.79 17.14 -9.12
N GLU A 384 16.03 16.66 -8.98
CA GLU A 384 17.21 17.20 -9.70
C GLU A 384 17.35 16.71 -11.15
N GLN A 385 16.61 15.67 -11.55
CA GLN A 385 16.54 15.24 -12.94
C GLN A 385 15.93 16.33 -13.84
N THR A 386 16.57 16.59 -14.98
CA THR A 386 16.00 17.39 -16.07
C THR A 386 15.03 16.52 -16.91
N ASP A 387 13.93 17.07 -17.42
CA ASP A 387 13.16 16.40 -18.49
C ASP A 387 13.60 16.88 -19.88
N ASP A 388 13.13 16.20 -20.92
CA ASP A 388 13.48 16.49 -22.32
C ASP A 388 13.11 17.92 -22.76
N ASN A 389 12.24 18.60 -22.00
CA ASN A 389 11.75 19.95 -22.30
C ASN A 389 12.36 21.03 -21.38
N ASP A 390 13.33 20.66 -20.52
CA ASP A 390 13.96 21.52 -19.51
C ASP A 390 12.94 22.26 -18.62
N GLN A 391 11.80 21.61 -18.34
CA GLN A 391 10.76 22.22 -17.53
C GLN A 391 11.13 22.22 -16.05
N PRO A 392 10.80 23.30 -15.30
CA PRO A 392 11.09 23.39 -13.89
C PRO A 392 10.32 22.33 -13.09
N ARG A 393 11.01 21.78 -12.08
CA ARG A 393 10.45 20.83 -11.11
C ARG A 393 10.43 21.45 -9.73
N LEU A 394 9.45 21.05 -8.93
CA LEU A 394 9.37 21.40 -7.52
C LEU A 394 9.26 20.12 -6.69
N GLY A 395 10.24 19.91 -5.80
CA GLY A 395 10.17 18.87 -4.80
C GLY A 395 9.34 19.35 -3.60
N ILE A 396 8.47 18.49 -3.08
CA ILE A 396 7.67 18.75 -1.89
C ILE A 396 7.82 17.58 -0.91
N ILE A 397 8.44 17.87 0.23
CA ILE A 397 8.55 16.99 1.38
C ILE A 397 7.31 17.21 2.25
N VAL A 398 6.62 16.12 2.55
CA VAL A 398 5.39 16.07 3.35
C VAL A 398 5.60 15.22 4.58
N GLN A 399 4.77 15.43 5.60
CA GLN A 399 4.69 14.55 6.74
C GLN A 399 3.99 13.24 6.35
N TYR A 400 4.23 12.17 7.12
CA TYR A 400 3.48 10.93 6.94
C TYR A 400 2.03 11.12 7.38
N THR A 401 1.11 10.42 6.73
CA THR A 401 -0.30 10.40 7.17
C THR A 401 -0.43 9.46 8.38
N PRO A 402 -0.87 9.96 9.55
CA PRO A 402 -1.12 9.09 10.70
C PRO A 402 -2.19 8.05 10.40
N LEU A 403 -2.02 6.84 10.92
CA LEU A 403 -2.96 5.74 10.70
C LEU A 403 -4.37 6.07 11.23
N GLN A 404 -4.47 6.82 12.33
CA GLN A 404 -5.74 7.29 12.86
C GLN A 404 -6.48 8.20 11.87
N SER A 405 -5.77 9.01 11.09
CA SER A 405 -6.36 9.86 10.05
C SER A 405 -6.90 9.01 8.88
N VAL A 406 -6.19 7.94 8.49
CA VAL A 406 -6.66 6.98 7.48
C VAL A 406 -7.97 6.32 7.93
N MET A 407 -8.00 5.80 9.16
CA MET A 407 -9.21 5.20 9.72
C MET A 407 -10.35 6.22 9.85
N GLY A 408 -10.05 7.45 10.28
CA GLY A 408 -11.04 8.51 10.42
C GLY A 408 -11.69 8.91 9.10
N VAL A 409 -10.93 9.01 8.02
CA VAL A 409 -11.45 9.26 6.67
C VAL A 409 -12.32 8.09 6.18
N SER A 410 -11.86 6.86 6.39
CA SER A 410 -12.64 5.65 6.11
C SER A 410 -13.99 5.63 6.83
N LEU A 411 -14.01 5.97 8.12
CA LEU A 411 -15.23 6.02 8.94
C LEU A 411 -16.19 7.14 8.51
N ALA A 412 -15.65 8.20 7.91
CA ALA A 412 -16.44 9.28 7.34
C ALA A 412 -16.99 8.97 5.94
N ASP A 413 -16.83 7.74 5.43
CA ASP A 413 -17.19 7.32 4.07
C ASP A 413 -16.52 8.18 2.98
N GLU A 414 -15.32 8.67 3.28
CA GLU A 414 -14.55 9.53 2.38
C GLU A 414 -13.34 8.79 1.80
N VAL A 415 -12.80 9.37 0.72
CA VAL A 415 -11.59 8.87 0.05
C VAL A 415 -10.50 9.92 0.11
N MET A 416 -9.29 9.47 0.45
CA MET A 416 -8.11 10.31 0.49
C MET A 416 -7.63 10.65 -0.94
N PRO A 417 -6.90 11.76 -1.11
CA PRO A 417 -6.19 12.03 -2.36
C PRO A 417 -5.31 10.86 -2.81
N ALA A 418 -5.02 10.76 -4.11
CA ALA A 418 -4.15 9.71 -4.62
C ALA A 418 -2.77 9.73 -3.94
N LYS A 419 -2.22 8.54 -3.66
CA LYS A 419 -0.90 8.37 -3.03
C LYS A 419 -0.78 9.14 -1.71
N SER A 420 -1.75 8.96 -0.82
CA SER A 420 -1.78 9.60 0.50
C SER A 420 -1.03 8.83 1.60
N THR A 421 -0.82 7.53 1.40
CA THR A 421 -0.24 6.64 2.41
C THR A 421 0.75 5.67 1.77
N TYR A 422 1.86 5.43 2.47
CA TYR A 422 2.82 4.40 2.09
C TYR A 422 3.11 3.48 3.28
N PHE A 423 2.33 2.41 3.41
CA PHE A 423 2.59 1.36 4.38
C PHE A 423 3.85 0.59 4.00
N PHE A 424 4.86 0.62 4.87
CA PHE A 424 6.15 -0.04 4.65
C PHE A 424 6.41 -1.12 5.71
N PRO A 425 6.98 -2.27 5.32
CA PRO A 425 7.12 -2.76 3.94
C PRO A 425 5.76 -3.06 3.31
N LYS A 426 5.73 -3.32 2.01
CA LYS A 426 4.54 -3.90 1.37
C LYS A 426 4.44 -5.40 1.70
N LEU A 427 3.31 -6.04 1.41
CA LEU A 427 3.13 -7.47 1.63
C LEU A 427 3.77 -8.26 0.48
N ALA A 428 4.52 -9.33 0.78
CA ALA A 428 5.01 -10.21 -0.26
C ALA A 428 3.89 -11.06 -0.88
N THR A 429 4.04 -11.39 -2.17
CA THR A 429 3.21 -12.36 -2.89
C THR A 429 3.88 -13.73 -2.87
N GLY A 430 3.09 -14.82 -2.93
CA GLY A 430 3.57 -16.19 -3.04
C GLY A 430 3.78 -16.93 -1.72
N LEU A 431 3.59 -16.26 -0.58
CA LEU A 431 3.65 -16.89 0.75
C LEU A 431 2.46 -17.82 1.01
N VAL A 432 1.25 -17.33 0.74
CA VAL A 432 -0.03 -18.02 0.95
C VAL A 432 -0.96 -17.64 -0.20
N ILE A 433 -1.51 -18.64 -0.90
CA ILE A 433 -2.44 -18.44 -2.02
C ILE A 433 -3.78 -19.07 -1.65
N ASN A 434 -4.87 -18.34 -1.82
CA ASN A 434 -6.22 -18.84 -1.55
C ASN A 434 -6.89 -19.34 -2.86
N PRO A 435 -7.01 -20.66 -3.08
CA PRO A 435 -7.73 -21.18 -4.24
C PRO A 435 -9.24 -20.90 -4.12
N LEU A 436 -9.89 -20.55 -5.23
CA LEU A 436 -11.33 -20.26 -5.32
C LEU A 436 -12.13 -21.44 -5.86
N THR A 437 -11.47 -22.57 -6.13
CA THR A 437 -12.12 -23.82 -6.52
C THR A 437 -11.42 -24.97 -5.82
N PRO A 438 -12.13 -26.09 -5.57
CA PRO A 438 -11.47 -27.32 -5.19
C PRO A 438 -10.37 -27.67 -6.19
N LEU A 439 -9.23 -28.14 -5.68
CA LEU A 439 -8.16 -28.71 -6.50
C LEU A 439 -8.36 -30.23 -6.46
N ASP A 440 -8.55 -30.82 -7.63
CA ASP A 440 -8.77 -32.27 -7.80
C ASP A 440 -7.51 -33.10 -7.53
#